data_AF-A0A3A8NIS1-F1
#
_entry.id   AF-A0A3A8NIS1-F1
#
_cell.length_a   1.000
_cell.length_b   1.000
_cell.length_c   1.000
_cell.angle_alpha   90.00
_cell.angle_beta   90.00
_cell.angle_gamma   90.00
#
_symmetry.space_group_name_H-M   'P 1'
#
loop_
_entity.id
_entity.type
_entity.pdbx_description
1 polymer ?
#
loop_
_entity_poly.entity_id
_entity_poly.type
_entity_poly.pdbx_seq_one_letter_code
_entity_poly.pdbx_strand_id
1 'polypeptide(L)'
;MKALSLALVLLPAVALSSSPNPGRISALLIPMDPSSESSGVQMESYMNDALGNFANYSVRKPKDLFGLPDDAAAQASFQRAKKGFEESVKAFEAREYEDAERKVRATLKEVEGSVAAMHSCFPLCDALALHGAILQLRGDVEEAKLLLIDLMALNPTFELNPKRFSRDFIGLRVQVATSRTSQLRGTATFKSRPAGARVYVDGEAVGYTPVTLPALPVGKHLVRMERPGFRQFGQIAEVTPDDTEVSAALVPTATYKAYDVQLDKVLGDVSRPSDKPANAVVALGKSLGLDRTLLGTVRVIPEKGTELAVGLFDVKSGKRLGSRRLVLQGDEYGQLKLEMERVVNQLINTEGEKVIRAKDPLEGRSGAEDWSSEDRGGQQKQSEKKRSTDDPLDSMSGTEDW
;
A
#
# COMPACT_ATOMS: atom_id res chain seq x y z
N MET A 1 -73.12 -35.51 13.39
CA MET A 1 -71.88 -35.06 14.04
C MET A 1 -70.85 -36.18 14.01
N LYS A 2 -69.86 -36.11 13.11
CA LYS A 2 -68.62 -36.92 13.19
C LYS A 2 -67.46 -36.01 12.78
N ALA A 3 -66.49 -35.97 13.66
CA ALA A 3 -65.42 -34.98 13.73
C ALA A 3 -64.32 -35.22 12.70
N LEU A 4 -63.67 -34.11 12.32
CA LEU A 4 -62.45 -34.00 11.53
C LEU A 4 -61.30 -34.85 12.09
N SER A 5 -60.45 -35.37 11.21
CA SER A 5 -59.09 -35.80 11.53
C SER A 5 -58.15 -35.16 10.52
N LEU A 6 -57.48 -34.08 10.94
CA LEU A 6 -56.47 -33.35 10.18
C LEU A 6 -55.11 -34.01 10.48
N ALA A 7 -54.48 -34.62 9.47
CA ALA A 7 -53.15 -35.20 9.59
C ALA A 7 -52.09 -34.09 9.55
N LEU A 8 -51.42 -33.87 10.68
CA LEU A 8 -50.30 -32.93 10.82
C LEU A 8 -49.01 -33.64 10.39
N VAL A 9 -48.49 -33.33 9.21
CA VAL A 9 -47.18 -33.80 8.74
C VAL A 9 -46.09 -32.99 9.46
N LEU A 10 -45.37 -33.64 10.37
CA LEU A 10 -44.16 -33.11 11.01
C LEU A 10 -43.00 -33.14 10.00
N LEU A 11 -42.62 -31.97 9.49
CA LEU A 11 -41.34 -31.78 8.81
C LEU A 11 -40.22 -31.71 9.86
N PRO A 12 -39.09 -32.41 9.67
CA PRO A 12 -37.94 -32.27 10.56
C PRO A 12 -37.35 -30.87 10.38
N ALA A 13 -37.29 -30.12 11.48
CA ALA A 13 -36.56 -28.86 11.55
C ALA A 13 -35.07 -29.16 11.29
N VAL A 14 -34.60 -28.80 10.10
CA VAL A 14 -33.16 -28.71 9.82
C VAL A 14 -32.62 -27.63 10.74
N ALA A 15 -31.92 -28.04 11.80
CA ALA A 15 -31.13 -27.13 12.59
C ALA A 15 -30.07 -26.51 11.67
N LEU A 16 -30.28 -25.27 11.24
CA LEU A 16 -29.23 -24.41 10.72
C LEU A 16 -28.20 -24.27 11.85
N SER A 17 -27.18 -25.13 11.86
CA SER A 17 -25.99 -24.89 12.67
C SER A 17 -25.45 -23.54 12.23
N SER A 18 -25.60 -22.52 13.05
CA SER A 18 -24.87 -21.27 12.86
C SER A 18 -23.39 -21.65 12.75
N SER A 19 -22.79 -21.43 11.57
CA SER A 19 -21.35 -21.58 11.42
C SER A 19 -20.68 -20.86 12.59
N PRO A 20 -19.79 -21.50 13.37
CA PRO A 20 -19.15 -20.84 14.49
C PRO A 20 -18.53 -19.54 13.98
N ASN A 21 -18.78 -18.43 14.69
CA ASN A 21 -18.19 -17.16 14.32
C ASN A 21 -16.66 -17.34 14.17
N PRO A 22 -16.07 -16.89 13.06
CA PRO A 22 -14.66 -17.09 12.82
C PRO A 22 -13.83 -16.47 13.94
N GLY A 23 -12.88 -17.22 14.48
CA GLY A 23 -12.04 -16.79 15.59
C GLY A 23 -11.18 -15.59 15.18
N ARG A 24 -11.07 -14.58 16.03
CA ARG A 24 -10.27 -13.39 15.74
C ARG A 24 -8.78 -13.71 15.87
N ILE A 25 -8.01 -13.41 14.83
CA ILE A 25 -6.56 -13.67 14.79
C ILE A 25 -5.79 -12.47 14.26
N SER A 26 -4.55 -12.31 14.70
CA SER A 26 -3.59 -11.36 14.11
C SER A 26 -2.21 -11.98 14.15
N ALA A 27 -1.37 -11.65 13.17
CA ALA A 27 0.07 -11.74 13.28
C ALA A 27 0.63 -10.42 13.83
N LEU A 28 1.53 -10.52 14.80
CA LEU A 28 2.19 -9.41 15.48
C LEU A 28 3.67 -9.74 15.62
N LEU A 29 4.53 -8.95 15.00
CA LEU A 29 5.98 -9.16 14.99
C LEU A 29 6.69 -8.06 15.78
N ILE A 30 7.62 -8.48 16.64
CA ILE A 30 8.41 -7.60 17.49
C ILE A 30 9.81 -7.45 16.87
N PRO A 31 10.16 -6.29 16.32
CA PRO A 31 11.51 -6.05 15.85
C PRO A 31 12.46 -5.98 17.05
N MET A 32 13.58 -6.71 16.98
CA MET A 32 14.57 -6.80 18.06
C MET A 32 15.68 -5.76 17.93
N ASP A 33 15.77 -5.10 16.76
CA ASP A 33 16.77 -4.10 16.41
C ASP A 33 16.21 -3.11 15.37
N PRO A 34 16.74 -1.87 15.26
CA PRO A 34 16.25 -0.89 14.30
C PRO A 34 16.31 -1.34 12.83
N SER A 35 17.30 -2.17 12.46
CA SER A 35 17.41 -2.71 11.10
C SER A 35 16.30 -3.71 10.75
N SER A 36 15.68 -4.33 11.76
CA SER A 36 14.58 -5.28 11.60
C SER A 36 13.19 -4.64 11.54
N GLU A 37 13.05 -3.33 11.82
CA GLU A 37 11.75 -2.67 11.90
C GLU A 37 10.98 -2.71 10.57
N SER A 38 11.64 -2.37 9.45
CA SER A 38 11.00 -2.36 8.12
C SER A 38 10.61 -3.78 7.68
N SER A 39 11.56 -4.71 7.73
CA SER A 39 11.35 -6.12 7.39
C SER A 39 10.27 -6.75 8.27
N GLY A 40 10.23 -6.40 9.55
CA GLY A 40 9.22 -6.86 10.50
C GLY A 40 7.81 -6.41 10.11
N VAL A 41 7.62 -5.14 9.75
CA VAL A 41 6.32 -4.65 9.28
C VAL A 41 5.90 -5.31 7.97
N GLN A 42 6.83 -5.52 7.04
CA GLN A 42 6.55 -6.17 5.76
C GLN A 42 6.13 -7.64 5.96
N MET A 43 6.89 -8.39 6.76
CA MET A 43 6.57 -9.77 7.14
C MET A 43 5.22 -9.86 7.85
N GLU A 44 4.96 -8.97 8.81
CA GLU A 44 3.68 -8.91 9.53
C GLU A 44 2.50 -8.68 8.58
N SER A 45 2.66 -7.79 7.59
CA SER A 45 1.64 -7.56 6.56
C SER A 45 1.35 -8.83 5.76
N TYR A 46 2.40 -9.49 5.25
CA TYR A 46 2.23 -10.73 4.46
C TYR A 46 1.63 -11.87 5.28
N MET A 47 2.01 -12.00 6.55
CA MET A 47 1.44 -13.00 7.44
C MET A 47 -0.05 -12.72 7.71
N ASN A 48 -0.44 -11.47 7.94
CA ASN A 48 -1.85 -11.10 8.12
C ASN A 48 -2.67 -11.28 6.84
N ASP A 49 -2.10 -11.02 5.66
CA ASP A 49 -2.75 -11.30 4.38
C ASP A 49 -2.93 -12.80 4.17
N ALA A 50 -1.91 -13.61 4.49
CA ALA A 50 -1.98 -15.08 4.42
C ALA A 50 -3.04 -15.66 5.36
N LEU A 51 -3.17 -15.11 6.58
CA LEU A 51 -4.23 -15.49 7.52
C LEU A 51 -5.64 -15.22 6.97
N GLY A 52 -5.78 -14.22 6.10
CA GLY A 52 -7.06 -13.88 5.46
C GLY A 52 -7.58 -14.96 4.52
N ASN A 53 -6.72 -15.90 4.10
CA ASN A 53 -7.08 -17.00 3.20
C ASN A 53 -7.80 -18.17 3.92
N PHE A 54 -7.95 -18.10 5.24
CA PHE A 54 -8.57 -19.15 6.05
C PHE A 54 -9.96 -18.73 6.53
N ALA A 55 -11.02 -19.43 6.10
CA ALA A 55 -12.41 -19.07 6.42
C ALA A 55 -12.77 -19.13 7.91
N ASN A 56 -12.02 -19.89 8.72
CA ASN A 56 -12.27 -20.02 10.15
C ASN A 56 -11.77 -18.81 10.96
N TYR A 57 -11.07 -17.87 10.32
CA TYR A 57 -10.43 -16.75 11.00
C TYR A 57 -10.94 -15.39 10.52
N SER A 58 -11.15 -14.50 11.47
CA SER A 58 -11.37 -13.08 11.22
C SER A 58 -10.10 -12.33 11.53
N VAL A 59 -9.35 -11.93 10.49
CA VAL A 59 -8.06 -11.25 10.67
C VAL A 59 -8.28 -9.82 11.15
N ARG A 60 -7.65 -9.47 12.26
CA ARG A 60 -7.57 -8.10 12.78
C ARG A 60 -6.22 -7.52 12.40
N LYS A 61 -6.17 -6.73 11.33
CA LYS A 61 -4.91 -6.13 10.87
C LYS A 61 -4.45 -5.04 11.85
N PRO A 62 -3.17 -4.62 11.84
CA PRO A 62 -2.67 -3.56 12.72
C PRO A 62 -3.51 -2.27 12.67
N LYS A 63 -4.04 -1.91 11.50
CA LYS A 63 -4.97 -0.76 11.37
C LYS A 63 -6.27 -0.94 12.17
N ASP A 64 -6.77 -2.15 12.32
CA ASP A 64 -8.01 -2.48 13.05
C ASP A 64 -7.77 -2.62 14.57
N LEU A 65 -6.51 -2.80 14.95
CA LEU A 65 -6.06 -2.92 16.35
C LEU A 65 -5.66 -1.56 16.92
N PHE A 66 -4.93 -0.76 16.16
CA PHE A 66 -4.31 0.47 16.64
C PHE A 66 -4.89 1.74 15.99
N GLY A 67 -5.64 1.60 14.90
CA GLY A 67 -6.15 2.72 14.12
C GLY A 67 -5.08 3.42 13.30
N LEU A 68 -5.53 4.34 12.45
CA LEU A 68 -4.72 5.33 11.74
C LEU A 68 -5.31 6.70 12.07
N PRO A 69 -5.12 7.22 13.30
CA PRO A 69 -5.77 8.45 13.69
C PRO A 69 -5.26 9.61 12.84
N ASP A 70 -6.22 10.37 12.33
CA ASP A 70 -5.94 11.60 11.61
C ASP A 70 -5.26 12.63 12.53
N ASP A 71 -4.51 13.53 11.91
CA ASP A 71 -4.01 14.71 12.62
C ASP A 71 -5.10 15.78 12.64
N ALA A 72 -5.72 15.99 13.81
CA ALA A 72 -6.79 16.97 13.98
C ALA A 72 -6.35 18.41 13.67
N ALA A 73 -5.08 18.75 13.93
CA ALA A 73 -4.55 20.06 13.59
C ALA A 73 -4.39 20.18 12.07
N ALA A 74 -3.89 19.13 11.41
CA ALA A 74 -3.81 19.09 9.96
C ALA A 74 -5.19 19.17 9.29
N GLN A 75 -6.18 18.47 9.84
CA GLN A 75 -7.56 18.53 9.36
C GLN A 75 -8.14 19.94 9.51
N ALA A 76 -7.89 20.62 10.63
CA ALA A 76 -8.34 22.00 10.83
C ALA A 76 -7.66 22.97 9.85
N SER A 77 -6.34 22.82 9.61
CA SER A 77 -5.61 23.57 8.59
C SER A 77 -6.15 23.28 7.19
N PHE A 78 -6.49 22.03 6.88
CA PHE A 78 -7.06 21.63 5.60
C PHE A 78 -8.41 22.32 5.33
N GLN A 79 -9.29 22.39 6.34
CA GLN A 79 -10.57 23.09 6.19
C GLN A 79 -10.37 24.61 6.00
N ARG A 80 -9.40 25.21 6.71
CA ARG A 80 -9.04 26.61 6.53
C ARG A 80 -8.46 26.88 5.14
N ALA A 81 -7.60 26.01 4.64
CA ALA A 81 -7.05 26.09 3.29
C ALA A 81 -8.16 26.00 2.21
N LYS A 82 -9.12 25.08 2.35
CA LYS A 82 -10.26 24.99 1.42
C LYS A 82 -11.07 26.29 1.38
N LYS A 83 -11.43 26.80 2.56
CA LYS A 83 -12.17 28.06 2.67
C LYS A 83 -11.37 29.24 2.11
N GLY A 84 -10.07 29.33 2.45
CA GLY A 84 -9.17 30.35 1.94
C GLY A 84 -9.09 30.32 0.42
N PHE A 85 -9.00 29.13 -0.18
CA PHE A 85 -9.00 28.97 -1.63
C PHE A 85 -10.30 29.46 -2.29
N GLU A 86 -11.46 29.13 -1.72
CA GLU A 86 -12.75 29.64 -2.21
C GLU A 86 -12.82 31.17 -2.17
N GLU A 87 -12.31 31.79 -1.10
CA GLU A 87 -12.23 33.24 -0.97
C GLU A 87 -11.24 33.88 -1.95
N SER A 88 -10.10 33.23 -2.21
CA SER A 88 -9.14 33.63 -3.25
C SER A 88 -9.77 33.62 -4.64
N VAL A 89 -10.51 32.57 -4.97
CA VAL A 89 -11.20 32.45 -6.27
C VAL A 89 -12.24 33.56 -6.43
N LYS A 90 -13.04 33.85 -5.40
CA LYS A 90 -14.02 34.96 -5.43
C LYS A 90 -13.36 36.31 -5.71
N ALA A 91 -12.27 36.63 -5.01
CA ALA A 91 -11.52 37.87 -5.21
C ALA A 91 -10.90 37.93 -6.62
N PHE A 92 -10.36 36.82 -7.11
CA PHE A 92 -9.79 36.73 -8.46
C PHE A 92 -10.85 36.94 -9.54
N GLU A 93 -12.01 36.30 -9.43
CA GLU A 93 -13.12 36.44 -10.38
C GLU A 93 -13.74 37.85 -10.34
N ALA A 94 -13.68 38.53 -9.19
CA ALA A 94 -14.02 39.94 -9.02
C ALA A 94 -12.95 40.90 -9.59
N ARG A 95 -11.83 40.39 -10.11
CA ARG A 95 -10.66 41.15 -10.60
C ARG A 95 -9.91 41.94 -9.54
N GLU A 96 -10.07 41.58 -8.26
CA GLU A 96 -9.37 42.16 -7.12
C GLU A 96 -8.04 41.43 -6.90
N TYR A 97 -7.11 41.53 -7.86
CA TYR A 97 -5.93 40.66 -7.91
C TYR A 97 -5.00 40.77 -6.70
N GLU A 98 -4.82 41.97 -6.13
CA GLU A 98 -4.02 42.14 -4.91
C GLU A 98 -4.62 41.42 -3.70
N ASP A 99 -5.95 41.46 -3.57
CA ASP A 99 -6.65 40.77 -2.49
C ASP A 99 -6.67 39.25 -2.72
N ALA A 100 -6.88 38.82 -3.96
CA ALA A 100 -6.76 37.43 -4.36
C ALA A 100 -5.36 36.87 -4.04
N GLU A 101 -4.30 37.63 -4.30
CA GLU A 101 -2.92 37.23 -4.02
C GLU A 101 -2.67 37.07 -2.52
N ARG A 102 -3.10 38.04 -1.70
CA ARG A 102 -2.98 37.93 -0.24
C ARG A 102 -3.67 36.68 0.28
N LYS A 103 -4.90 36.42 -0.18
CA LYS A 103 -5.70 35.26 0.23
C LYS A 103 -5.09 33.95 -0.26
N VAL A 104 -4.57 33.88 -1.49
CA VAL A 104 -3.98 32.63 -2.02
C VAL A 104 -2.66 32.32 -1.32
N ARG A 105 -1.86 33.33 -0.97
CA ARG A 105 -0.64 33.14 -0.17
C ARG A 105 -0.96 32.67 1.25
N ALA A 106 -2.00 33.24 1.88
CA ALA A 106 -2.48 32.76 3.16
C ALA A 106 -2.99 31.31 3.07
N THR A 107 -3.68 30.96 1.98
CA THR A 107 -4.13 29.59 1.68
C THR A 107 -2.95 28.63 1.57
N LEU A 108 -1.92 28.96 0.78
CA LEU A 108 -0.73 28.13 0.63
C LEU A 108 -0.01 27.90 1.97
N LYS A 109 0.01 28.91 2.85
CA LYS A 109 0.54 28.76 4.21
C LYS A 109 -0.29 27.79 5.06
N GLU A 110 -1.62 27.81 4.94
CA GLU A 110 -2.48 26.82 5.62
C GLU A 110 -2.29 25.42 5.06
N VAL A 111 -1.99 25.30 3.75
CA VAL A 111 -1.73 24.02 3.10
C VAL A 111 -0.51 23.31 3.69
N GLU A 112 0.58 24.04 3.99
CA GLU A 112 1.79 23.48 4.62
C GLU A 112 1.45 22.71 5.91
N GLY A 113 0.55 23.27 6.73
CA GLY A 113 0.08 22.64 7.96
C GLY A 113 -1.00 21.58 7.78
N SER A 114 -1.44 21.31 6.55
CA SER A 114 -2.58 20.42 6.25
C SER A 114 -2.19 19.11 5.58
N VAL A 115 -0.94 18.94 5.16
CA VAL A 115 -0.48 17.84 4.30
C VAL A 115 -0.85 16.46 4.83
N ALA A 116 -0.79 16.25 6.15
CA ALA A 116 -1.14 14.96 6.75
C ALA A 116 -2.62 14.56 6.52
N ALA A 117 -3.51 15.52 6.26
CA ALA A 117 -4.93 15.29 5.94
C ALA A 117 -5.21 15.26 4.42
N MET A 118 -4.22 15.55 3.59
CA MET A 118 -4.38 15.64 2.14
C MET A 118 -4.20 14.26 1.48
N HIS A 119 -5.22 13.85 0.72
CA HIS A 119 -5.22 12.61 -0.06
C HIS A 119 -5.18 12.86 -1.57
N SER A 120 -5.15 14.14 -1.96
CA SER A 120 -5.12 14.63 -3.34
C SER A 120 -4.40 15.96 -3.34
N CYS A 121 -3.94 16.45 -4.48
CA CYS A 121 -3.28 17.75 -4.52
C CYS A 121 -4.22 18.96 -4.35
N PHE A 122 -5.55 18.77 -4.23
CA PHE A 122 -6.47 19.86 -3.84
C PHE A 122 -6.35 20.17 -2.34
N PRO A 123 -6.29 21.45 -1.91
CA PRO A 123 -6.36 22.67 -2.71
C PRO A 123 -4.99 23.24 -3.16
N LEU A 124 -3.88 22.55 -2.90
CA LEU A 124 -2.53 23.03 -3.25
C LEU A 124 -2.37 23.35 -4.74
N CYS A 125 -2.66 22.39 -5.63
CA CYS A 125 -2.50 22.58 -7.07
C CYS A 125 -3.32 23.76 -7.59
N ASP A 126 -4.57 23.85 -7.15
CA ASP A 126 -5.46 24.93 -7.55
C ASP A 126 -4.98 26.30 -7.04
N ALA A 127 -4.46 26.35 -5.80
CA ALA A 127 -3.88 27.56 -5.23
C ALA A 127 -2.58 27.96 -5.95
N LEU A 128 -1.72 27.00 -6.33
CA LEU A 128 -0.51 27.26 -7.12
C LEU A 128 -0.87 27.80 -8.51
N ALA A 129 -1.84 27.17 -9.18
CA ALA A 129 -2.33 27.63 -10.49
C ALA A 129 -2.91 29.05 -10.41
N LEU A 130 -3.73 29.34 -9.39
CA LEU A 130 -4.30 30.65 -9.16
C LEU A 130 -3.22 31.70 -8.86
N HIS A 131 -2.26 31.37 -7.99
CA HIS A 131 -1.17 32.29 -7.65
C HIS A 131 -0.26 32.56 -8.85
N GLY A 132 0.09 31.53 -9.63
CA GLY A 132 0.86 31.69 -10.85
C GLY A 132 0.16 32.57 -11.88
N ALA A 133 -1.16 32.44 -12.02
CA ALA A 133 -1.94 33.30 -12.92
C ALA A 133 -1.91 34.77 -12.46
N ILE A 134 -2.00 35.03 -11.16
CA ILE A 134 -1.90 36.39 -10.61
C ILE A 134 -0.52 36.99 -10.87
N LEU A 135 0.56 36.23 -10.66
CA LEU A 135 1.92 36.67 -10.93
C LEU A 135 2.14 36.98 -12.42
N GLN A 136 1.64 36.11 -13.31
CA GLN A 136 1.70 36.35 -14.75
C GLN A 136 0.98 37.63 -15.17
N LEU A 137 -0.17 37.94 -14.56
CA LEU A 137 -0.91 39.19 -14.82
C LEU A 137 -0.18 40.44 -14.31
N ARG A 138 0.64 40.30 -13.27
CA ARG A 138 1.48 41.39 -12.74
C ARG A 138 2.77 41.62 -13.53
N GLY A 139 3.13 40.69 -14.42
CA GLY A 139 4.39 40.71 -15.16
C GLY A 139 5.52 39.92 -14.49
N ASP A 140 5.25 39.31 -13.34
CA ASP A 140 6.19 38.46 -12.57
C ASP A 140 6.22 37.04 -13.18
N VAL A 141 6.62 36.97 -14.46
CA VAL A 141 6.49 35.75 -15.28
C VAL A 141 7.43 34.63 -14.82
N GLU A 142 8.63 34.96 -14.32
CA GLU A 142 9.59 33.95 -13.87
C GLU A 142 9.10 33.26 -12.58
N GLU A 143 8.53 34.01 -11.65
CA GLU A 143 7.90 33.48 -10.44
C GLU A 143 6.68 32.62 -10.79
N ALA A 144 5.88 33.05 -11.78
CA ALA A 144 4.76 32.26 -12.28
C ALA A 144 5.24 30.91 -12.86
N LYS A 145 6.37 30.88 -13.58
CA LYS A 145 6.96 29.64 -14.11
C LYS A 145 7.39 28.69 -12.99
N LEU A 146 7.96 29.20 -11.89
CA LEU A 146 8.33 28.36 -10.75
C LEU A 146 7.11 27.66 -10.14
N LEU A 147 5.99 28.37 -9.97
CA LEU A 147 4.75 27.77 -9.47
C LEU A 147 4.16 26.74 -10.45
N LEU A 148 4.36 26.94 -11.75
CA LEU A 148 3.97 25.96 -12.77
C LEU A 148 4.88 24.72 -12.76
N ILE A 149 6.16 24.85 -12.43
CA ILE A 149 7.06 23.71 -12.20
C ILE A 149 6.58 22.91 -10.99
N ASP A 150 6.29 23.58 -9.86
CA ASP A 150 5.72 22.92 -8.67
C ASP A 150 4.41 22.21 -9.00
N LEU A 151 3.51 22.86 -9.74
CA LEU A 151 2.24 22.26 -10.17
C LEU A 151 2.44 21.00 -11.02
N MET A 152 3.39 21.03 -11.95
CA MET A 152 3.70 19.89 -12.81
C MET A 152 4.38 18.74 -12.05
N ALA A 153 5.19 19.06 -11.04
CA ALA A 153 5.79 18.06 -10.17
C ALA A 153 4.71 17.32 -9.37
N LEU A 154 3.77 18.07 -8.77
CA LEU A 154 2.64 17.54 -7.99
C LEU A 154 1.63 16.76 -8.85
N ASN A 155 1.25 17.31 -10.01
CA ASN A 155 0.26 16.71 -10.89
C ASN A 155 0.49 17.14 -12.34
N PRO A 156 1.24 16.34 -13.13
CA PRO A 156 1.50 16.63 -14.54
C PRO A 156 0.22 16.77 -15.38
N THR A 157 -0.84 16.05 -14.99
CA THR A 157 -2.13 15.99 -15.70
C THR A 157 -3.11 17.08 -15.29
N PHE A 158 -2.74 17.99 -14.39
CA PHE A 158 -3.64 19.03 -13.90
C PHE A 158 -4.16 19.94 -15.02
N GLU A 159 -5.48 20.04 -15.18
CA GLU A 159 -6.10 20.83 -16.24
C GLU A 159 -6.42 22.27 -15.80
N LEU A 160 -5.93 23.25 -16.56
CA LEU A 160 -6.27 24.65 -16.35
C LEU A 160 -7.58 24.99 -17.09
N ASN A 161 -8.63 25.31 -16.33
CA ASN A 161 -9.93 25.69 -16.89
C ASN A 161 -9.84 26.99 -17.74
N PRO A 162 -10.12 26.95 -19.06
CA PRO A 162 -10.06 28.13 -19.94
C PRO A 162 -11.06 29.24 -19.61
N LYS A 163 -12.07 28.96 -18.78
CA LYS A 163 -13.01 29.99 -18.29
C LYS A 163 -12.41 30.85 -17.18
N ARG A 164 -11.46 30.30 -16.41
CA ARG A 164 -10.81 31.00 -15.29
C ARG A 164 -9.45 31.56 -15.69
N PHE A 165 -8.67 30.79 -16.44
CA PHE A 165 -7.30 31.14 -16.79
C PHE A 165 -7.21 31.71 -18.20
N SER A 166 -6.40 32.76 -18.36
CA SER A 166 -6.15 33.38 -19.66
C SER A 166 -5.45 32.41 -20.62
N ARG A 167 -5.64 32.60 -21.92
CA ARG A 167 -4.93 31.82 -22.95
C ARG A 167 -3.41 31.95 -22.80
N ASP A 168 -2.93 33.14 -22.43
CA ASP A 168 -1.50 33.40 -22.23
C ASP A 168 -0.94 32.59 -21.07
N PHE A 169 -1.66 32.49 -19.93
CA PHE A 169 -1.23 31.67 -18.80
C PHE A 169 -1.26 30.17 -19.12
N ILE A 170 -2.28 29.71 -19.86
CA ILE A 170 -2.34 28.34 -20.35
C ILE A 170 -1.16 28.05 -21.30
N GLY A 171 -0.84 28.98 -22.20
CA GLY A 171 0.33 28.90 -23.07
C GLY A 171 1.64 28.88 -22.29
N LEU A 172 1.75 29.68 -21.23
CA LEU A 172 2.92 29.68 -20.34
C LEU A 172 3.14 28.31 -19.68
N ARG A 173 2.07 27.64 -19.22
CA ARG A 173 2.17 26.25 -18.71
C ARG A 173 2.73 25.31 -19.77
N VAL A 174 2.26 25.39 -21.02
CA VAL A 174 2.77 24.56 -22.12
C VAL A 174 4.26 24.84 -22.36
N GLN A 175 4.67 26.13 -22.36
CA GLN A 175 6.07 26.51 -22.49
C GLN A 175 6.93 25.90 -21.36
N VAL A 176 6.49 26.01 -20.11
CA VAL A 176 7.16 25.40 -18.94
C VAL A 176 7.25 23.89 -19.08
N ALA A 177 6.20 23.23 -19.56
CA ALA A 177 6.18 21.79 -19.77
C ALA A 177 7.20 21.28 -20.78
N THR A 178 7.59 22.13 -21.74
CA THR A 178 8.64 21.83 -22.73
C THR A 178 10.04 22.30 -22.30
N SER A 179 10.16 22.98 -21.16
CA SER A 179 11.44 23.50 -20.69
C SER A 179 12.35 22.39 -20.15
N ARG A 180 13.66 22.61 -20.17
CA ARG A 180 14.63 21.66 -19.61
C ARG A 180 14.39 21.41 -18.12
N THR A 181 14.02 22.45 -17.37
CA THR A 181 13.84 22.37 -15.91
C THR A 181 12.70 21.43 -15.53
N SER A 182 11.58 21.42 -16.26
CA SER A 182 10.45 20.51 -15.98
C SER A 182 10.75 19.04 -16.32
N GLN A 183 11.80 18.79 -17.10
CA GLN A 183 12.29 17.45 -17.43
C GLN A 183 13.33 16.93 -16.44
N LEU A 184 13.87 17.79 -15.55
CA LEU A 184 14.83 17.34 -14.54
C LEU A 184 14.17 16.37 -13.56
N ARG A 185 14.94 15.38 -13.15
CA ARG A 185 14.56 14.38 -12.17
C ARG A 185 15.62 14.30 -11.08
N GLY A 186 15.19 14.01 -9.87
CA GLY A 186 16.03 13.82 -8.70
C GLY A 186 15.73 12.52 -7.96
N THR A 187 16.66 12.11 -7.11
CA THR A 187 16.48 10.98 -6.20
C THR A 187 15.95 11.49 -4.86
N ALA A 188 14.87 10.88 -4.37
CA ALA A 188 14.32 11.17 -3.05
C ALA A 188 14.33 9.92 -2.17
N THR A 189 14.90 10.01 -0.97
CA THR A 189 14.89 8.94 0.03
C THR A 189 13.99 9.31 1.21
N PHE A 190 13.04 8.44 1.52
CA PHE A 190 12.06 8.62 2.58
C PHE A 190 12.36 7.69 3.75
N LYS A 191 12.54 8.24 4.95
CA LYS A 191 12.82 7.51 6.18
C LYS A 191 11.82 7.90 7.27
N SER A 192 11.57 6.98 8.19
CA SER A 192 10.80 7.28 9.39
C SER A 192 11.41 6.64 10.62
N ARG A 193 11.10 7.22 11.78
CA ARG A 193 11.38 6.63 13.08
C ARG A 193 10.06 6.47 13.86
N PRO A 194 9.63 5.24 14.16
CA PRO A 194 10.26 3.98 13.76
C PRO A 194 9.97 3.65 12.28
N ALA A 195 10.75 2.76 11.66
CA ALA A 195 10.65 2.41 10.25
C ALA A 195 9.38 1.58 9.94
N GLY A 196 9.16 1.25 8.66
CA GLY A 196 7.97 0.53 8.20
C GLY A 196 6.72 1.40 8.09
N ALA A 197 6.87 2.72 7.97
CA ALA A 197 5.76 3.62 7.68
C ALA A 197 5.43 3.56 6.19
N ARG A 198 4.15 3.47 5.83
CA ARG A 198 3.74 3.54 4.43
C ARG A 198 3.88 4.99 3.94
N VAL A 199 4.55 5.16 2.82
CA VAL A 199 4.82 6.46 2.21
C VAL A 199 3.87 6.68 1.04
N TYR A 200 3.31 7.87 0.98
CA TYR A 200 2.56 8.39 -0.15
C TYR A 200 3.24 9.65 -0.66
N VAL A 201 3.40 9.73 -1.97
CA VAL A 201 3.89 10.91 -2.68
C VAL A 201 2.80 11.35 -3.65
N ASP A 202 2.35 12.59 -3.52
CA ASP A 202 1.27 13.20 -4.34
C ASP A 202 -0.06 12.44 -4.33
N GLY A 203 -0.29 11.66 -3.27
CA GLY A 203 -1.49 10.83 -3.10
C GLY A 203 -1.31 9.37 -3.54
N GLU A 204 -0.20 9.03 -4.20
CA GLU A 204 0.10 7.66 -4.65
C GLU A 204 0.96 6.92 -3.61
N ALA A 205 0.64 5.66 -3.34
CA ALA A 205 1.42 4.83 -2.43
C ALA A 205 2.70 4.34 -3.13
N VAL A 206 3.86 4.70 -2.59
CA VAL A 206 5.17 4.41 -3.23
C VAL A 206 5.96 3.30 -2.53
N GLY A 207 5.58 2.93 -1.31
CA GLY A 207 6.24 1.86 -0.55
C GLY A 207 6.23 2.08 0.95
N TYR A 208 7.20 1.48 1.63
CA TYR A 208 7.38 1.58 3.08
C TYR A 208 8.77 2.09 3.43
N THR A 209 8.91 2.86 4.51
CA THR A 209 10.21 3.39 4.94
C THR A 209 11.16 2.28 5.44
N PRO A 210 12.47 2.36 5.12
CA PRO A 210 13.08 3.29 4.17
C PRO A 210 12.76 2.93 2.71
N VAL A 211 12.42 3.93 1.88
CA VAL A 211 12.20 3.77 0.43
C VAL A 211 12.91 4.88 -0.33
N THR A 212 13.54 4.53 -1.44
CA THR A 212 14.22 5.47 -2.34
C THR A 212 13.56 5.45 -3.70
N LEU A 213 13.25 6.64 -4.21
CA LEU A 213 12.67 6.85 -5.53
C LEU A 213 13.68 7.62 -6.40
N PRO A 214 14.28 6.99 -7.42
CA PRO A 214 15.43 7.55 -8.14
C PRO A 214 15.08 8.58 -9.22
N ALA A 215 13.79 8.79 -9.51
CA ALA A 215 13.36 9.59 -10.65
C ALA A 215 12.09 10.41 -10.37
N LEU A 216 12.07 11.20 -9.30
CA LEU A 216 10.99 12.17 -9.07
C LEU A 216 11.20 13.43 -9.91
N PRO A 217 10.14 14.04 -10.47
CA PRO A 217 10.18 15.41 -10.97
C PRO A 217 10.87 16.36 -9.99
N VAL A 218 11.68 17.29 -10.51
CA VAL A 218 12.19 18.39 -9.69
C VAL A 218 11.05 19.36 -9.40
N GLY A 219 10.91 19.76 -8.14
CA GLY A 219 9.84 20.63 -7.65
C GLY A 219 9.28 20.17 -6.31
N LYS A 220 8.18 20.80 -5.88
CA LYS A 220 7.50 20.41 -4.63
C LYS A 220 6.64 19.17 -4.80
N HIS A 221 6.64 18.33 -3.77
CA HIS A 221 5.86 17.10 -3.67
C HIS A 221 5.16 17.01 -2.32
N LEU A 222 3.92 16.50 -2.32
CA LEU A 222 3.17 16.21 -1.11
C LEU A 222 3.59 14.85 -0.57
N VAL A 223 4.23 14.83 0.59
CA VAL A 223 4.69 13.60 1.23
C VAL A 223 3.81 13.33 2.45
N ARG A 224 3.16 12.17 2.47
CA ARG A 224 2.41 11.68 3.63
C ARG A 224 2.98 10.34 4.08
N MET A 225 3.19 10.18 5.38
CA MET A 225 3.62 8.92 5.96
C MET A 225 2.63 8.49 7.03
N GLU A 226 2.20 7.23 6.95
CA GLU A 226 1.27 6.68 7.93
C GLU A 226 1.79 5.35 8.47
N ARG A 227 1.53 5.11 9.75
CA ARG A 227 1.81 3.84 10.39
C ARG A 227 0.74 3.54 11.44
N PRO A 228 0.16 2.33 11.47
CA PRO A 228 -0.85 1.98 12.45
C PRO A 228 -0.40 2.28 13.88
N GLY A 229 -1.25 2.96 14.65
CA GLY A 229 -0.95 3.37 16.01
C GLY A 229 -0.09 4.64 16.16
N PHE A 230 0.28 5.29 15.05
CA PHE A 230 0.99 6.57 15.03
C PHE A 230 0.12 7.65 14.39
N ARG A 231 0.36 8.91 14.76
CA ARG A 231 -0.26 10.06 14.09
C ARG A 231 0.27 10.15 12.66
N GLN A 232 -0.61 10.42 11.70
CA GLN A 232 -0.21 10.64 10.32
C GLN A 232 0.75 11.83 10.23
N PHE A 233 1.83 11.66 9.47
CA PHE A 233 2.80 12.69 9.20
C PHE A 233 2.58 13.22 7.79
N GLY A 234 2.77 14.52 7.59
CA GLY A 234 2.71 15.13 6.27
C GLY A 234 3.62 16.33 6.17
N GLN A 235 4.29 16.48 5.03
CA GLN A 235 5.08 17.65 4.69
C GLN A 235 5.14 17.88 3.18
N ILE A 236 5.41 19.11 2.77
CA ILE A 236 5.81 19.40 1.40
C ILE A 236 7.34 19.21 1.33
N ALA A 237 7.81 18.34 0.44
CA ALA A 237 9.23 18.14 0.18
C ALA A 237 9.61 18.81 -1.15
N GLU A 238 10.74 19.50 -1.19
CA GLU A 238 11.30 20.05 -2.41
C GLU A 238 12.36 19.09 -2.95
N VAL A 239 12.09 18.50 -4.10
CA VAL A 239 13.02 17.60 -4.79
C VAL A 239 13.87 18.43 -5.74
N THR A 240 15.19 18.31 -5.60
CA THR A 240 16.18 18.95 -6.49
C THR A 240 16.84 17.89 -7.38
N PRO A 241 17.70 18.26 -8.36
CA PRO A 241 18.49 17.28 -9.11
C PRO A 241 19.47 16.47 -8.24
N ASP A 242 19.76 16.95 -7.02
CA ASP A 242 20.61 16.27 -6.06
C ASP A 242 19.79 15.33 -5.16
N ASP A 243 20.48 14.45 -4.43
CA ASP A 243 19.84 13.52 -3.51
C ASP A 243 19.11 14.28 -2.39
N THR A 244 17.79 14.08 -2.34
CA THR A 244 16.92 14.68 -1.32
C THR A 244 16.57 13.63 -0.27
N GLU A 245 16.71 13.96 1.01
CA GLU A 245 16.29 13.08 2.11
C GLU A 245 15.14 13.68 2.91
N VAL A 246 14.07 12.90 3.07
CA VAL A 246 12.90 13.22 3.88
C VAL A 246 12.83 12.26 5.06
N SER A 247 12.98 12.78 6.28
CA SER A 247 12.96 12.00 7.51
C SER A 247 11.81 12.43 8.42
N ALA A 248 10.97 11.47 8.83
CA ALA A 248 9.85 11.70 9.74
C ALA A 248 10.08 11.05 11.12
N ALA A 249 9.83 11.80 12.20
CA ALA A 249 9.72 11.23 13.54
C ALA A 249 8.24 11.02 13.87
N LEU A 250 7.78 9.77 13.87
CA LEU A 250 6.38 9.44 14.07
C LEU A 250 6.00 9.50 15.54
N VAL A 251 4.84 10.10 15.82
CA VAL A 251 4.33 10.26 17.19
C VAL A 251 3.38 9.10 17.52
N PRO A 252 3.70 8.23 18.47
CA PRO A 252 2.83 7.12 18.86
C PRO A 252 1.60 7.62 19.60
N THR A 253 0.48 6.95 19.37
CA THR A 253 -0.80 7.17 20.05
C THR A 253 -0.78 6.60 21.47
N ALA A 254 -1.73 7.03 22.32
CA ALA A 254 -1.88 6.45 23.66
C ALA A 254 -2.14 4.94 23.61
N THR A 255 -2.96 4.49 22.65
CA THR A 255 -3.26 3.07 22.42
C THR A 255 -2.01 2.29 22.07
N TYR A 256 -1.19 2.78 21.14
CA TYR A 256 0.05 2.11 20.76
C TYR A 256 1.07 2.08 21.91
N LYS A 257 1.20 3.17 22.68
CA LYS A 257 2.08 3.18 23.88
C LYS A 257 1.68 2.11 24.90
N ALA A 258 0.38 1.90 25.12
CA ALA A 258 -0.10 0.86 26.03
C ALA A 258 0.23 -0.56 25.52
N TYR A 259 0.18 -0.75 24.21
CA TYR A 259 0.59 -2.00 23.54
C TYR A 259 2.10 -2.24 23.65
N ASP A 260 2.92 -1.21 23.39
CA ASP A 260 4.38 -1.27 23.43
C ASP A 260 4.89 -1.77 24.80
N VAL A 261 4.31 -1.27 25.89
CA VAL A 261 4.60 -1.73 27.27
C VAL A 261 4.25 -3.21 27.50
N GLN A 262 3.30 -3.78 26.75
CA GLN A 262 2.94 -5.19 26.85
C GLN A 262 3.91 -6.08 26.05
N LEU A 263 4.49 -5.58 24.96
CA LEU A 263 5.43 -6.34 24.12
C LEU A 263 6.66 -6.80 24.88
N ASP A 264 7.24 -5.94 25.73
CA ASP A 264 8.40 -6.28 26.55
C ASP A 264 8.16 -7.52 27.44
N LYS A 265 6.91 -7.69 27.91
CA LYS A 265 6.52 -8.82 28.75
C LYS A 265 6.34 -10.10 27.96
N VAL A 266 6.02 -9.99 26.67
CA VAL A 266 5.75 -11.12 25.76
C VAL A 266 7.03 -11.69 25.16
N LEU A 267 8.11 -10.90 25.07
CA LEU A 267 9.39 -11.33 24.48
C LEU A 267 9.92 -12.65 25.06
N GLY A 268 9.81 -12.85 26.38
CA GLY A 268 10.22 -14.08 27.05
C GLY A 268 9.42 -15.31 26.60
N ASP A 269 8.10 -15.13 26.51
CA ASP A 269 7.14 -16.17 26.11
C ASP A 269 7.26 -16.55 24.63
N VAL A 270 7.75 -15.65 23.76
CA VAL A 270 7.96 -15.91 22.33
C VAL A 270 9.32 -16.56 22.06
N SER A 271 10.38 -16.00 22.65
CA SER A 271 11.77 -16.38 22.36
C SER A 271 12.12 -17.81 22.77
N ARG A 272 11.51 -18.33 23.85
CA ARG A 272 11.79 -19.66 24.41
C ARG A 272 10.54 -20.53 24.42
N PRO A 273 10.53 -21.69 23.73
CA PRO A 273 9.46 -22.67 23.89
C PRO A 273 9.33 -23.09 25.36
N SER A 274 8.10 -23.14 25.86
CA SER A 274 7.77 -23.51 27.24
C SER A 274 6.41 -24.21 27.24
N ASP A 275 6.29 -25.25 28.07
CA ASP A 275 5.03 -25.96 28.30
C ASP A 275 4.09 -25.19 29.26
N LYS A 276 4.63 -24.17 29.95
CA LYS A 276 3.83 -23.31 30.82
C LYS A 276 2.98 -22.35 29.99
N PRO A 277 1.74 -22.03 30.44
CA PRO A 277 0.91 -21.02 29.80
C PRO A 277 1.62 -19.66 29.68
N ALA A 278 1.60 -19.10 28.48
CA ALA A 278 2.17 -17.79 28.17
C ALA A 278 1.23 -16.67 28.67
N ASN A 279 1.27 -16.38 29.97
CA ASN A 279 0.35 -15.44 30.61
C ASN A 279 0.45 -14.02 30.04
N ALA A 280 1.65 -13.58 29.61
CA ALA A 280 1.82 -12.28 28.98
C ALA A 280 1.12 -12.23 27.61
N VAL A 281 1.21 -13.32 26.84
CA VAL A 281 0.49 -13.48 25.57
C VAL A 281 -1.01 -13.46 25.77
N VAL A 282 -1.53 -14.12 26.81
CA VAL A 282 -2.95 -14.10 27.16
C VAL A 282 -3.43 -12.68 27.46
N ALA A 283 -2.66 -11.92 28.25
CA ALA A 283 -3.00 -10.54 28.59
C ALA A 283 -3.01 -9.65 27.34
N LEU A 284 -2.02 -9.78 26.46
CA LEU A 284 -1.94 -9.05 25.19
C LEU A 284 -3.10 -9.41 24.25
N GLY A 285 -3.36 -10.70 24.04
CA GLY A 285 -4.45 -11.13 23.18
C GLY A 285 -5.81 -10.64 23.67
N LYS A 286 -6.05 -10.66 25.00
CA LYS A 286 -7.28 -10.12 25.59
C LYS A 286 -7.41 -8.61 25.41
N SER A 287 -6.33 -7.85 25.59
CA SER A 287 -6.35 -6.38 25.42
C SER A 287 -6.66 -5.98 23.97
N LEU A 288 -6.22 -6.79 23.00
CA LEU A 288 -6.46 -6.61 21.58
C LEU A 288 -7.76 -7.28 21.08
N GLY A 289 -8.48 -7.99 21.95
CA GLY A 289 -9.71 -8.71 21.58
C GLY A 289 -9.46 -9.82 20.55
N LEU A 290 -8.36 -10.56 20.70
CA LEU A 290 -7.99 -11.69 19.86
C LEU A 290 -8.34 -13.01 20.54
N ASP A 291 -8.76 -14.00 19.75
CA ASP A 291 -9.00 -15.37 20.22
C ASP A 291 -7.73 -16.23 20.02
N ARG A 292 -6.95 -15.93 18.97
CA ARG A 292 -5.63 -16.50 18.69
C ARG A 292 -4.66 -15.42 18.23
N THR A 293 -3.36 -15.68 18.35
CA THR A 293 -2.35 -14.74 17.87
C THR A 293 -1.08 -15.45 17.39
N LEU A 294 -0.51 -14.96 16.29
CA LEU A 294 0.81 -15.29 15.83
C LEU A 294 1.76 -14.23 16.36
N LEU A 295 2.58 -14.59 17.35
CA LEU A 295 3.54 -13.68 17.95
C LEU A 295 4.95 -14.12 17.61
N GLY A 296 5.74 -13.17 17.08
CA GLY A 296 7.10 -13.46 16.69
C GLY A 296 8.07 -12.34 16.98
N THR A 297 9.35 -12.66 16.89
CA THR A 297 10.47 -11.72 16.94
C THR A 297 11.18 -11.72 15.61
N VAL A 298 11.61 -10.55 15.16
CA VAL A 298 12.38 -10.37 13.94
C VAL A 298 13.72 -9.74 14.30
N ARG A 299 14.82 -10.29 13.79
CA ARG A 299 16.17 -9.79 14.03
C ARG A 299 16.98 -9.84 12.75
N VAL A 300 17.68 -8.76 12.42
CA VAL A 300 18.64 -8.79 11.32
C VAL A 300 19.97 -9.33 11.86
N ILE A 301 20.46 -10.40 11.24
CA ILE A 301 21.76 -10.98 11.51
C ILE A 301 22.70 -10.56 10.35
N PRO A 302 23.72 -9.73 10.62
CA PRO A 302 24.66 -9.30 9.58
C PRO A 302 25.20 -10.50 8.79
N GLU A 303 25.23 -10.38 7.46
CA GLU A 303 25.71 -11.39 6.51
C GLU A 303 24.93 -12.72 6.46
N LYS A 304 24.02 -12.98 7.41
CA LYS A 304 23.23 -14.22 7.46
C LYS A 304 21.76 -14.03 7.06
N GLY A 305 21.26 -12.80 7.05
CA GLY A 305 19.89 -12.48 6.68
C GLY A 305 19.01 -12.11 7.88
N THR A 306 17.69 -12.22 7.74
CA THR A 306 16.73 -11.85 8.78
C THR A 306 16.18 -13.09 9.46
N GLU A 307 16.42 -13.24 10.77
CA GLU A 307 15.82 -14.29 11.58
C GLU A 307 14.37 -13.93 11.95
N LEU A 308 13.45 -14.85 11.65
CA LEU A 308 12.07 -14.81 12.10
C LEU A 308 11.84 -16.00 13.05
N ALA A 309 11.44 -15.72 14.28
CA ALA A 309 10.94 -16.72 15.22
C ALA A 309 9.50 -16.39 15.56
N VAL A 310 8.55 -17.26 15.22
CA VAL A 310 7.12 -17.02 15.42
C VAL A 310 6.44 -18.23 16.05
N GLY A 311 5.51 -17.97 16.97
CA GLY A 311 4.65 -18.96 17.61
C GLY A 311 3.17 -18.64 17.41
N LEU A 312 2.37 -19.67 17.20
CA LEU A 312 0.91 -19.60 17.24
C LEU A 312 0.45 -19.88 18.67
N PHE A 313 -0.37 -19.00 19.23
CA PHE A 313 -0.88 -19.10 20.60
C PHE A 313 -2.41 -19.04 20.64
N ASP A 314 -3.00 -19.88 21.49
CA ASP A 314 -4.39 -19.75 21.91
C ASP A 314 -4.48 -18.73 23.05
N VAL A 315 -5.24 -17.65 22.86
CA VAL A 315 -5.33 -16.56 23.84
C VAL A 315 -6.12 -16.99 25.08
N LYS A 316 -7.03 -17.96 24.96
CA LYS A 316 -7.84 -18.42 26.10
C LYS A 316 -7.00 -19.22 27.09
N SER A 317 -6.22 -20.19 26.61
CA SER A 317 -5.41 -21.08 27.45
C SER A 317 -3.97 -20.61 27.64
N GLY A 318 -3.46 -19.72 26.79
CA GLY A 318 -2.04 -19.35 26.75
C GLY A 318 -1.13 -20.46 26.21
N LYS A 319 -1.72 -21.54 25.67
CA LYS A 319 -0.96 -22.65 25.11
C LYS A 319 -0.35 -22.25 23.77
N ARG A 320 0.92 -22.57 23.58
CA ARG A 320 1.58 -22.51 22.28
C ARG A 320 1.16 -23.72 21.43
N LEU A 321 0.52 -23.46 20.30
CA LEU A 321 -0.02 -24.47 19.38
C LEU A 321 1.02 -24.92 18.35
N GLY A 322 1.93 -24.01 17.97
CA GLY A 322 3.03 -24.30 17.08
C GLY A 322 4.09 -23.21 17.12
N SER A 323 5.29 -23.51 16.65
CA SER A 323 6.33 -22.51 16.43
C SER A 323 7.19 -22.83 15.22
N ARG A 324 7.74 -21.78 14.62
CA ARG A 324 8.70 -21.82 13.53
C ARG A 324 9.82 -20.83 13.81
N ARG A 325 11.04 -21.23 13.43
CA ARG A 325 12.21 -20.36 13.40
C ARG A 325 12.92 -20.60 12.08
N LEU A 326 13.22 -19.52 11.37
CA LEU A 326 13.90 -19.56 10.08
C LEU A 326 14.73 -18.29 9.89
N VAL A 327 15.71 -18.37 8.99
CA VAL A 327 16.52 -17.23 8.57
C VAL A 327 16.25 -16.99 7.09
N LEU A 328 15.88 -15.77 6.74
CA LEU A 328 15.46 -15.35 5.41
C LEU A 328 16.57 -14.54 4.75
N GLN A 329 16.92 -14.89 3.51
CA GLN A 329 17.88 -14.15 2.69
C GLN A 329 17.15 -13.02 1.94
N GLY A 330 16.84 -11.92 2.63
CA GLY A 330 16.21 -10.73 2.04
C GLY A 330 14.85 -10.98 1.34
N ASP A 331 14.43 -10.02 0.53
CA ASP A 331 13.25 -10.12 -0.35
C ASP A 331 13.69 -9.96 -1.80
N GLU A 332 14.36 -10.99 -2.33
CA GLU A 332 14.65 -11.05 -3.76
C GLU A 332 13.44 -11.65 -4.49
N TYR A 333 12.94 -10.95 -5.51
CA TYR A 333 11.88 -11.42 -6.42
C TYR A 333 10.55 -11.83 -5.76
N GLY A 334 10.17 -11.22 -4.63
CA GLY A 334 8.89 -11.50 -3.95
C GLY A 334 8.84 -12.84 -3.22
N GLN A 335 9.99 -13.51 -3.05
CA GLN A 335 10.10 -14.75 -2.28
C GLN A 335 9.66 -14.56 -0.83
N LEU A 336 9.85 -13.37 -0.26
CA LEU A 336 9.49 -13.12 1.14
C LEU A 336 7.99 -13.33 1.39
N LYS A 337 7.14 -12.87 0.47
CA LYS A 337 5.68 -13.04 0.59
C LYS A 337 5.30 -14.52 0.59
N LEU A 338 5.83 -15.29 -0.37
CA LEU A 338 5.56 -16.72 -0.50
C LEU A 338 6.06 -17.50 0.73
N GLU A 339 7.21 -17.13 1.28
CA GLU A 339 7.73 -17.72 2.51
C GLU A 339 6.84 -17.40 3.72
N MET A 340 6.32 -16.17 3.84
CA MET A 340 5.39 -15.82 4.92
C MET A 340 4.08 -16.61 4.81
N GLU A 341 3.53 -16.75 3.59
CA GLU A 341 2.37 -17.59 3.33
C GLU A 341 2.64 -19.05 3.71
N ARG A 342 3.80 -19.59 3.36
CA ARG A 342 4.23 -20.95 3.74
C ARG A 342 4.32 -21.12 5.26
N VAL A 343 4.92 -20.16 5.97
CA VAL A 343 5.05 -20.20 7.43
C VAL A 343 3.68 -20.18 8.10
N VAL A 344 2.78 -19.30 7.67
CA VAL A 344 1.40 -19.24 8.19
C VAL A 344 0.67 -20.56 7.93
N ASN A 345 0.71 -21.06 6.68
CA ASN A 345 0.11 -22.34 6.32
C ASN A 345 0.62 -23.48 7.20
N GLN A 346 1.91 -23.55 7.47
CA GLN A 346 2.48 -24.59 8.31
C GLN A 346 2.07 -24.51 9.77
N LEU A 347 1.89 -23.29 10.31
CA LEU A 347 1.50 -23.07 11.71
C LEU A 347 0.01 -23.34 11.93
N ILE A 348 -0.84 -22.99 10.96
CA ILE A 348 -2.27 -23.26 11.01
C ILE A 348 -2.56 -24.74 10.72
N ASN A 349 -1.95 -25.32 9.67
CA ASN A 349 -2.24 -26.70 9.26
C ASN A 349 -1.55 -27.79 10.10
N THR A 350 -0.64 -27.44 11.03
CA THR A 350 -0.26 -28.37 12.10
C THR A 350 -1.46 -28.83 12.95
N GLU A 351 -2.62 -28.19 12.80
CA GLU A 351 -3.92 -28.59 13.36
C GLU A 351 -4.81 -29.43 12.43
N GLY A 352 -4.38 -29.73 11.19
CA GLY A 352 -5.18 -30.49 10.22
C GLY A 352 -6.22 -29.67 9.44
N GLU A 353 -6.09 -28.34 9.40
CA GLU A 353 -6.98 -27.46 8.63
C GLU A 353 -6.64 -27.44 7.11
N LYS A 354 -7.65 -27.23 6.26
CA LYS A 354 -7.49 -27.16 4.78
C LYS A 354 -7.50 -25.71 4.31
N VAL A 355 -6.48 -25.32 3.53
CA VAL A 355 -6.39 -24.02 2.84
C VAL A 355 -7.49 -23.91 1.79
N ILE A 356 -8.20 -22.79 1.76
CA ILE A 356 -9.11 -22.46 0.66
C ILE A 356 -8.27 -21.71 -0.38
N ARG A 357 -7.83 -22.39 -1.43
CA ARG A 357 -7.25 -21.69 -2.59
C ARG A 357 -8.38 -20.93 -3.28
N ALA A 358 -8.30 -19.60 -3.30
CA ALA A 358 -9.01 -18.83 -4.31
C ALA A 358 -8.46 -19.28 -5.66
N LYS A 359 -9.30 -19.88 -6.52
CA LYS A 359 -8.90 -20.23 -7.87
C LYS A 359 -8.52 -18.93 -8.59
N ASP A 360 -7.25 -18.82 -8.98
CA ASP A 360 -6.84 -17.88 -10.00
C ASP A 360 -7.70 -18.13 -11.25
N PRO A 361 -8.38 -17.10 -11.82
CA PRO A 361 -9.12 -17.24 -13.08
C PRO A 361 -8.28 -17.78 -14.25
N LEU A 362 -6.95 -17.82 -14.12
CA LEU A 362 -6.01 -18.30 -15.12
C LEU A 362 -5.48 -19.73 -14.85
N GLU A 363 -5.71 -20.30 -13.66
CA GLU A 363 -5.39 -21.72 -13.37
C GLU A 363 -6.43 -22.65 -14.01
N GLY A 364 -6.35 -22.78 -15.32
CA GLY A 364 -7.22 -23.65 -16.13
C GLY A 364 -7.04 -23.50 -17.64
N ARG A 365 -6.27 -22.50 -18.10
CA ARG A 365 -5.90 -22.36 -19.51
C ARG A 365 -4.41 -22.62 -19.68
N SER A 366 -4.03 -23.87 -19.85
CA SER A 366 -2.79 -24.20 -20.56
C SER A 366 -2.92 -23.65 -21.97
N GLY A 367 -2.19 -22.57 -22.26
CA GLY A 367 -2.20 -21.84 -23.53
C GLY A 367 -1.59 -22.59 -24.71
N ALA A 368 -1.88 -23.88 -24.87
CA ALA A 368 -1.39 -24.72 -25.96
C ALA A 368 -2.49 -25.37 -26.82
N GLU A 369 -3.78 -25.19 -26.49
CA GLU A 369 -4.85 -25.93 -27.19
C GLU A 369 -5.63 -25.11 -28.25
N ASP A 370 -5.40 -23.81 -28.37
CA ASP A 370 -6.19 -22.94 -29.28
C ASP A 370 -5.51 -22.61 -30.63
N TRP A 371 -4.36 -23.20 -30.94
CA TRP A 371 -3.63 -22.96 -32.20
C TRP A 371 -3.96 -23.97 -33.33
N SER A 372 -5.07 -24.70 -33.25
CA SER A 372 -5.44 -25.67 -34.30
C SER A 372 -6.89 -25.63 -34.77
N SER A 373 -7.52 -24.46 -34.70
CA SER A 373 -8.81 -24.23 -35.35
C SER A 373 -8.87 -22.89 -36.04
N GLU A 374 -8.18 -22.80 -37.18
CA GLU A 374 -8.52 -21.83 -38.21
C GLU A 374 -8.98 -22.57 -39.47
N ASP A 375 -10.30 -22.45 -39.69
CA ASP A 375 -10.97 -22.22 -40.96
C ASP A 375 -10.64 -23.14 -42.16
N ARG A 376 -11.44 -24.20 -42.27
CA ARG A 376 -11.79 -24.77 -43.58
C ARG A 376 -13.18 -24.29 -44.02
N GLY A 377 -13.19 -23.25 -44.84
CA GLY A 377 -14.34 -22.88 -45.65
C GLY A 377 -13.93 -22.05 -46.87
N GLY A 378 -13.86 -22.67 -48.06
CA GLY A 378 -13.71 -21.91 -49.30
C GLY A 378 -13.15 -22.65 -50.53
N GLN A 379 -14.03 -23.37 -51.24
CA GLN A 379 -14.06 -23.61 -52.69
C GLN A 379 -12.84 -24.17 -53.49
N GLN A 380 -13.05 -25.40 -53.97
CA GLN A 380 -12.92 -25.88 -55.37
C GLN A 380 -11.82 -25.29 -56.28
N LYS A 381 -10.83 -26.14 -56.61
CA LYS A 381 -10.35 -26.31 -58.00
C LYS A 381 -9.83 -27.73 -58.24
N GLN A 382 -10.20 -28.25 -59.42
CA GLN A 382 -9.94 -29.60 -59.94
C GLN A 382 -8.46 -29.87 -60.27
N SER A 383 -8.12 -31.17 -60.23
CA SER A 383 -7.11 -31.92 -61.02
C SER A 383 -5.66 -31.41 -60.98
N GLU A 384 -4.65 -32.23 -60.73
CA GLU A 384 -4.26 -33.39 -61.54
C GLU A 384 -3.42 -34.42 -60.77
N LYS A 385 -3.50 -35.68 -61.22
CA LYS A 385 -2.60 -36.80 -60.90
C LYS A 385 -1.32 -36.72 -61.76
N LYS A 386 -0.13 -36.89 -61.14
CA LYS A 386 1.03 -37.67 -61.64
C LYS A 386 2.13 -37.67 -60.55
N ARG A 387 2.45 -38.83 -59.95
CA ARG A 387 3.56 -39.77 -60.26
C ARG A 387 4.98 -39.23 -59.99
N SER A 388 5.57 -39.81 -58.93
CA SER A 388 6.85 -40.56 -58.92
C SER A 388 8.19 -39.85 -59.13
N THR A 389 9.13 -40.34 -58.31
CA THR A 389 10.60 -40.54 -58.49
C THR A 389 11.54 -39.37 -58.20
N ASP A 390 12.48 -39.67 -57.27
CA ASP A 390 13.94 -39.41 -57.31
C ASP A 390 14.38 -37.93 -57.30
N ASP A 391 15.34 -37.43 -56.53
CA ASP A 391 16.47 -37.93 -55.73
C ASP A 391 17.10 -36.64 -55.08
N PRO A 392 18.41 -36.51 -54.83
CA PRO A 392 19.24 -36.88 -53.68
C PRO A 392 19.91 -35.65 -53.04
N LEU A 393 19.52 -35.17 -51.86
CA LEU A 393 20.39 -34.30 -51.03
C LEU A 393 20.16 -34.54 -49.53
N ASP A 394 20.05 -35.81 -49.17
CA ASP A 394 20.25 -36.28 -47.81
C ASP A 394 21.77 -36.46 -47.57
N SER A 395 22.48 -35.33 -47.50
CA SER A 395 23.82 -35.28 -46.93
C SER A 395 24.25 -33.82 -46.81
N MET A 396 24.17 -33.26 -45.60
CA MET A 396 25.22 -32.43 -44.99
C MET A 396 24.77 -32.10 -43.56
N SER A 397 25.25 -32.93 -42.63
CA SER A 397 25.38 -32.61 -41.22
C SER A 397 26.50 -31.58 -41.07
N GLY A 398 26.22 -30.49 -40.36
CA GLY A 398 27.19 -29.45 -40.03
C GLY A 398 26.92 -28.91 -38.64
N THR A 399 27.39 -29.62 -37.62
CA THR A 399 27.78 -29.03 -36.34
C THR A 399 29.13 -28.37 -36.54
N GLU A 400 29.22 -27.05 -36.35
CA GLU A 400 30.47 -26.37 -36.03
C GLU A 400 30.15 -25.07 -35.25
N ASP A 401 30.54 -25.13 -33.97
CA ASP A 401 31.04 -24.07 -33.09
C ASP A 401 30.77 -22.61 -33.45
N TRP A 402 29.95 -21.94 -32.62
CA TRP A 402 30.15 -20.57 -32.14
C TRP A 402 29.61 -20.41 -30.73
#